data_AF-A0A3A4P8L8-F1
#
_entry.id   AF-A0A3A4P8L8-F1
#
_cell.length_a   1.000
_cell.length_b   1.000
_cell.length_c   1.000
_cell.angle_alpha   90.00
_cell.angle_beta   90.00
_cell.angle_gamma   90.00
#
_symmetry.space_group_name_H-M   'P 1'
#
loop_
_entity.id
_entity.type
_entity.pdbx_description
1 polymer ?
#
loop_
_entity_poly.entity_id
_entity_poly.type
_entity_poly.pdbx_seq_one_letter_code
_entity_poly.pdbx_strand_id
1 'polypeptide(L)'
;MATFLFWNINRQSVLDIVVSLVKENKVDILMLAESELRINTLVAELNIACGKTFRYFDKRNSNIDLLSCFPKHSIKILCDYRNISIHRFVPPIGCEILLALMHLPGKLYRDDRDQASMCPRYAQIIENCEEKVGHRRTLIVGDLNMNPFEPGTAGAEGFHAVITRNIARKGSRLVEGKSRYFFYNPMWSHFGDHPNEPAGTYFYQNSKPINYFLECV
;
A
#
# COMPACT_ATOMS: atom_id res chain seq x y z
N MET A 1 -10.83 -6.44 -13.75
CA MET A 1 -9.68 -5.95 -12.94
C MET A 1 -10.15 -5.88 -11.50
N ALA A 2 -9.35 -6.33 -10.53
CA ALA A 2 -9.78 -6.34 -9.13
C ALA A 2 -9.80 -4.91 -8.55
N THR A 3 -10.85 -4.57 -7.80
CA THR A 3 -10.97 -3.27 -7.12
C THR A 3 -10.61 -3.39 -5.64
N PHE A 4 -9.73 -2.52 -5.18
CA PHE A 4 -9.21 -2.48 -3.82
C PHE A 4 -9.73 -1.24 -3.09
N LEU A 5 -10.14 -1.37 -1.83
CA LEU A 5 -10.45 -0.24 -0.96
C LEU A 5 -9.73 -0.39 0.37
N PHE A 6 -8.94 0.61 0.73
CA PHE A 6 -8.36 0.75 2.05
C PHE A 6 -8.98 1.94 2.77
N TRP A 7 -9.30 1.77 4.04
CA TRP A 7 -9.71 2.88 4.89
C TRP A 7 -9.30 2.66 6.35
N ASN A 8 -8.57 3.62 6.91
CA ASN A 8 -8.48 3.76 8.36
C ASN A 8 -9.77 4.43 8.87
N ILE A 9 -10.63 3.65 9.54
CA ILE A 9 -11.93 4.14 10.01
C ILE A 9 -11.86 4.72 11.43
N ASN A 10 -10.68 4.81 12.04
CA ASN A 10 -10.45 5.45 13.33
C ASN A 10 -11.48 5.04 14.41
N ARG A 11 -11.77 3.73 14.49
CA ARG A 11 -12.70 3.10 15.44
C ARG A 11 -14.13 3.63 15.39
N GLN A 12 -14.50 4.31 14.30
CA GLN A 12 -15.84 4.82 14.10
C GLN A 12 -16.81 3.69 13.77
N SER A 13 -18.03 3.78 14.29
CA SER A 13 -19.12 2.84 13.98
C SER A 13 -19.80 3.22 12.66
N VAL A 14 -19.08 3.05 11.55
CA VAL A 14 -19.50 3.49 10.19
C VAL A 14 -19.88 2.32 9.27
N LEU A 15 -20.49 1.28 9.82
CA LEU A 15 -20.86 0.06 9.08
C LEU A 15 -21.62 0.35 7.78
N ASP A 16 -22.70 1.12 7.86
CA ASP A 16 -23.57 1.40 6.70
C ASP A 16 -22.83 2.19 5.61
N ILE A 17 -21.92 3.09 6.01
CA ILE A 17 -21.09 3.87 5.07
C ILE A 17 -20.08 2.95 4.37
N VAL A 18 -19.42 2.06 5.11
CA VAL A 18 -18.49 1.07 4.54
C VAL A 18 -19.21 0.18 3.53
N VAL A 19 -20.39 -0.34 3.89
CA VAL A 19 -21.19 -1.20 3.01
C VAL A 19 -21.61 -0.44 1.75
N SER A 20 -22.06 0.81 1.89
CA SER A 20 -22.45 1.66 0.77
C SER A 20 -21.29 1.94 -0.17
N LEU A 21 -20.12 2.31 0.36
CA LEU A 21 -18.91 2.55 -0.42
C LEU A 21 -18.44 1.31 -1.18
N VAL A 22 -18.48 0.14 -0.53
CA VAL A 22 -18.10 -1.14 -1.14
C VAL A 22 -19.04 -1.49 -2.29
N LYS A 23 -20.35 -1.29 -2.11
CA LYS A 23 -21.35 -1.53 -3.15
C LYS A 23 -21.19 -0.59 -4.33
N GLU A 24 -21.12 0.72 -4.08
CA GLU A 24 -21.04 1.77 -5.10
C GLU A 24 -19.78 1.62 -5.96
N ASN A 25 -18.63 1.41 -5.32
CA ASN A 25 -17.34 1.26 -6.00
C ASN A 25 -17.05 -0.17 -6.46
N LYS A 26 -18.00 -1.10 -6.29
CA LYS A 26 -17.90 -2.51 -6.68
C LYS A 26 -16.62 -3.19 -6.14
N VAL A 27 -16.24 -2.87 -4.90
CA VAL A 27 -14.99 -3.34 -4.28
C VAL A 27 -14.93 -4.88 -4.25
N ASP A 28 -13.74 -5.43 -4.49
CA ASP A 28 -13.47 -6.88 -4.45
C ASP A 28 -12.60 -7.26 -3.25
N ILE A 29 -11.70 -6.36 -2.83
CA ILE A 29 -10.81 -6.51 -1.69
C ILE A 29 -10.93 -5.27 -0.80
N LEU A 30 -11.45 -5.47 0.40
CA LEU A 30 -11.65 -4.44 1.43
C LEU A 30 -10.60 -4.61 2.53
N MET A 31 -9.95 -3.50 2.89
CA MET A 31 -8.92 -3.44 3.92
C MET A 31 -9.27 -2.33 4.91
N LEU A 32 -9.51 -2.66 6.17
CA LEU A 32 -9.88 -1.68 7.19
C LEU A 32 -8.84 -1.62 8.30
N ALA A 33 -8.26 -0.43 8.53
CA ALA A 33 -7.43 -0.17 9.70
C ALA A 33 -8.27 0.45 10.82
N GLU A 34 -7.86 0.19 12.07
CA GLU A 34 -8.54 0.67 13.28
C GLU A 34 -10.04 0.39 13.29
N SER A 35 -10.42 -0.80 12.81
CA SER A 35 -11.82 -1.22 12.80
C SER A 35 -12.19 -1.95 14.08
N GLU A 36 -13.29 -1.51 14.69
CA GLU A 36 -13.96 -2.19 15.80
C GLU A 36 -15.29 -2.81 15.35
N LEU A 37 -15.54 -2.84 14.04
CA LEU A 37 -16.74 -3.43 13.48
C LEU A 37 -16.76 -4.95 13.72
N ARG A 38 -17.92 -5.48 14.11
CA ARG A 38 -18.10 -6.92 14.26
C ARG A 38 -18.00 -7.61 12.90
N ILE A 39 -16.95 -8.41 12.71
CA ILE A 39 -16.65 -9.09 11.43
C ILE A 39 -17.85 -9.89 10.90
N ASN A 40 -18.55 -10.63 11.74
CA ASN A 40 -19.72 -11.43 11.32
C ASN A 40 -20.84 -10.56 10.75
N THR A 41 -21.12 -9.42 11.39
CA THR A 41 -22.11 -8.45 10.92
C THR A 41 -21.66 -7.79 9.63
N LEU A 42 -20.40 -7.33 9.57
CA LEU A 42 -19.83 -6.72 8.37
C LEU A 42 -19.90 -7.66 7.15
N VAL A 43 -19.49 -8.92 7.31
CA VAL A 43 -19.55 -9.92 6.22
C VAL A 43 -20.99 -10.16 5.78
N ALA A 44 -21.93 -10.29 6.72
CA ALA A 44 -23.34 -10.51 6.40
C ALA A 44 -23.92 -9.35 5.58
N GLU A 45 -23.74 -8.11 6.04
CA GLU A 45 -24.23 -6.92 5.37
C GLU A 45 -23.60 -6.73 3.98
N LEU A 46 -22.28 -6.96 3.85
CA LEU A 46 -21.61 -6.90 2.55
C LEU A 46 -22.17 -7.93 1.56
N ASN A 47 -22.43 -9.16 2.03
CA ASN A 47 -22.97 -10.22 1.18
C ASN A 47 -24.39 -9.90 0.70
N ILE A 48 -25.23 -9.38 1.59
CA ILE A 48 -26.60 -8.94 1.27
C ILE A 48 -26.56 -7.78 0.28
N ALA A 49 -25.81 -6.72 0.59
CA ALA A 49 -25.82 -5.48 -0.17
C ALA A 49 -25.17 -5.59 -1.55
N CYS A 50 -24.13 -6.42 -1.69
CA CYS A 50 -23.32 -6.53 -2.91
C CYS A 50 -23.67 -7.72 -3.79
N GLY A 51 -24.40 -8.72 -3.27
CA GLY A 51 -24.64 -9.98 -3.99
C GLY A 51 -23.37 -10.78 -4.28
N LYS A 52 -22.28 -10.54 -3.52
CA LYS A 52 -21.00 -11.25 -3.60
C LYS A 52 -20.78 -12.08 -2.34
N THR A 53 -19.90 -13.08 -2.38
CA THR A 53 -19.51 -13.84 -1.19
C THR A 53 -18.20 -13.30 -0.61
N PHE A 54 -18.28 -12.25 0.19
CA PHE A 54 -17.17 -11.77 1.01
C PHE A 54 -16.80 -12.78 2.09
N ARG A 55 -15.50 -12.90 2.33
CA ARG A 55 -14.88 -13.74 3.35
C ARG A 55 -13.84 -12.93 4.09
N TYR A 56 -13.78 -13.11 5.39
CA TYR A 56 -12.71 -12.57 6.23
C TYR A 56 -11.45 -13.44 6.13
N PHE A 57 -10.30 -12.79 6.11
CA PHE A 57 -8.99 -13.41 6.16
C PHE A 57 -8.35 -13.04 7.49
N ASP A 58 -8.21 -14.03 8.38
CA ASP A 58 -7.77 -13.82 9.76
C ASP A 58 -6.40 -13.12 9.82
N LYS A 59 -6.34 -12.05 10.62
CA LYS A 59 -5.09 -11.37 10.98
C LYS A 59 -4.33 -12.20 12.01
N ARG A 60 -2.99 -12.32 11.89
CA ARG A 60 -2.17 -12.84 13.00
C ARG A 60 -1.61 -11.69 13.84
N ASN A 61 -0.89 -10.76 13.22
CA ASN A 61 -0.30 -9.62 13.94
C ASN A 61 -0.66 -8.24 13.36
N SER A 62 -1.17 -8.14 12.12
CA SER A 62 -1.51 -6.84 11.52
C SER A 62 -2.86 -6.28 12.02
N ASN A 63 -2.91 -5.00 12.34
CA ASN A 63 -4.12 -4.27 12.75
C ASN A 63 -5.11 -3.96 11.61
N ILE A 64 -4.95 -4.62 10.46
CA ILE A 64 -5.78 -4.41 9.27
C ILE A 64 -6.67 -5.63 9.07
N ASP A 65 -7.98 -5.41 9.03
CA ASP A 65 -8.95 -6.42 8.65
C ASP A 65 -9.01 -6.54 7.13
N LEU A 66 -8.84 -7.77 6.62
CA LEU A 66 -8.86 -8.07 5.19
C LEU A 66 -10.09 -8.90 4.84
N LEU A 67 -10.93 -8.37 3.96
CA LEU A 67 -12.11 -9.04 3.43
C LEU A 67 -12.03 -9.11 1.91
N SER A 68 -12.44 -10.23 1.31
CA SER A 68 -12.52 -10.32 -0.14
C SER A 68 -13.63 -11.24 -0.65
N CYS A 69 -14.14 -10.92 -1.83
CA CYS A 69 -15.05 -11.78 -2.58
C CYS A 69 -14.34 -12.97 -3.29
N PHE A 70 -13.00 -12.95 -3.36
CA PHE A 70 -12.24 -14.04 -3.97
C PHE A 70 -12.21 -15.31 -3.09
N PRO A 71 -12.01 -16.50 -3.69
CA PRO A 71 -11.82 -17.73 -2.94
C PRO A 71 -10.63 -17.66 -1.97
N LYS A 72 -10.69 -18.39 -0.85
CA LYS A 72 -9.61 -18.41 0.15
C LYS A 72 -8.24 -18.80 -0.42
N HIS A 73 -8.20 -19.62 -1.47
CA HIS A 73 -6.94 -20.03 -2.09
C HIS A 73 -6.26 -18.92 -2.91
N SER A 74 -7.01 -17.87 -3.29
CA SER A 74 -6.51 -16.75 -4.09
C SER A 74 -5.66 -15.78 -3.27
N ILE A 75 -5.84 -15.73 -1.95
CA ILE A 75 -5.08 -14.85 -1.05
C ILE A 75 -4.39 -15.71 0.00
N LYS A 76 -3.06 -15.70 0.02
CA LYS A 76 -2.25 -16.45 0.99
C LYS A 76 -1.27 -15.53 1.71
N ILE A 77 -1.22 -15.62 3.03
CA ILE A 77 -0.23 -14.89 3.81
C ILE A 77 1.17 -15.44 3.56
N LEU A 78 2.13 -14.56 3.22
CA LEU A 78 3.55 -14.88 3.05
C LEU A 78 4.38 -14.41 4.24
N CYS A 79 4.02 -13.26 4.80
CA CYS A 79 4.69 -12.67 5.94
C CYS A 79 3.66 -11.95 6.82
N ASP A 80 3.81 -12.07 8.13
CA ASP A 80 3.07 -11.27 9.11
C ASP A 80 4.04 -10.87 10.22
N TYR A 81 4.40 -9.58 10.24
CA TYR A 81 5.45 -9.08 11.11
C TYR A 81 5.09 -7.68 11.64
N ARG A 82 4.67 -7.60 12.90
CA ARG A 82 4.31 -6.35 13.57
C ARG A 82 3.28 -5.55 12.76
N ASN A 83 3.70 -4.42 12.19
CA ASN A 83 2.86 -3.45 11.50
C ASN A 83 2.72 -3.69 9.99
N ILE A 84 3.22 -4.84 9.49
CA ILE A 84 3.11 -5.23 8.09
C ILE A 84 2.59 -6.67 7.97
N SER A 85 1.64 -6.90 7.06
CA SER A 85 1.31 -8.24 6.56
C SER A 85 1.38 -8.26 5.04
N ILE A 86 2.05 -9.27 4.47
CA ILE A 86 2.23 -9.42 3.03
C ILE A 86 1.47 -10.66 2.58
N HIS A 87 0.55 -10.45 1.65
CA HIS A 87 -0.30 -11.48 1.08
C HIS A 87 0.03 -11.68 -0.38
N ARG A 88 0.21 -12.93 -0.79
CA ARG A 88 0.22 -13.34 -2.19
C ARG A 88 -1.22 -13.35 -2.70
N PHE A 89 -1.53 -12.50 -3.67
CA PHE A 89 -2.85 -12.46 -4.31
C PHE A 89 -2.75 -12.93 -5.76
N VAL A 90 -3.46 -14.01 -6.07
CA VAL A 90 -3.61 -14.58 -7.41
C VAL A 90 -5.04 -14.29 -7.89
N PRO A 91 -5.25 -13.25 -8.73
CA PRO A 91 -6.57 -12.99 -9.29
C PRO A 91 -6.96 -14.09 -10.29
N PRO A 92 -8.26 -14.29 -10.56
CA PRO A 92 -8.73 -15.24 -11.58
C PRO A 92 -8.20 -14.93 -12.98
N ILE A 93 -7.98 -13.66 -13.27
CA ILE A 93 -7.46 -13.16 -14.56
C ILE A 93 -6.38 -12.13 -14.26
N GLY A 94 -5.25 -12.23 -14.96
CA GLY A 94 -4.13 -11.30 -14.87
C GLY A 94 -2.95 -11.87 -14.09
N CYS A 95 -2.09 -10.97 -13.61
CA CYS A 95 -0.86 -11.34 -12.93
C CYS A 95 -1.07 -11.45 -11.42
N GLU A 96 -0.36 -12.41 -10.82
CA GLU A 96 -0.14 -12.44 -9.38
C GLU A 96 0.54 -11.15 -8.89
N ILE A 97 0.11 -10.68 -7.72
CA ILE A 97 0.73 -9.56 -7.02
C ILE A 97 1.01 -9.91 -5.55
N LEU A 98 1.95 -9.19 -4.95
CA LEU A 98 2.07 -9.07 -3.50
C LEU A 98 1.23 -7.89 -3.02
N LEU A 99 0.40 -8.10 -2.01
CA LEU A 99 -0.35 -7.07 -1.32
C LEU A 99 0.28 -6.87 0.07
N ALA A 100 1.04 -5.78 0.23
CA ALA A 100 1.70 -5.42 1.48
C ALA A 100 0.84 -4.42 2.25
N LEU A 101 0.12 -4.93 3.26
CA LEU A 101 -0.75 -4.16 4.14
C LEU A 101 0.05 -3.58 5.29
N MET A 102 -0.01 -2.26 5.47
CA MET A 102 0.81 -1.56 6.46
C MET A 102 -0.02 -0.61 7.33
N HIS A 103 0.13 -0.72 8.65
CA HIS A 103 -0.42 0.25 9.60
C HIS A 103 0.69 0.67 10.55
N LEU A 104 1.46 1.68 10.15
CA LEU A 104 2.65 2.08 10.88
C LEU A 104 2.28 2.91 12.12
N PRO A 105 3.10 2.87 13.19
CA PRO A 105 2.83 3.63 14.41
C PRO A 105 2.76 5.13 14.14
N GLY A 106 1.80 5.81 14.76
CA GLY A 106 1.64 7.26 14.67
C GLY A 106 2.76 8.04 15.39
N LYS A 107 2.82 9.35 15.11
CA LYS A 107 3.89 10.27 15.55
C LYS A 107 3.79 10.80 16.99
N LEU A 108 2.77 10.41 17.75
CA LEU A 108 2.48 10.95 19.09
C LEU A 108 3.68 10.97 20.07
N TYR A 109 4.65 10.05 19.91
CA TYR A 109 5.86 9.98 20.73
C TYR A 109 7.13 9.67 19.91
N ARG A 110 7.12 9.88 18.60
CA ARG A 110 8.23 9.56 17.69
C ARG A 110 8.46 10.72 16.75
N ASP A 111 9.72 11.12 16.59
CA ASP A 111 10.05 12.11 15.58
C ASP A 111 10.06 11.45 14.18
N ASP A 112 10.06 12.29 13.13
CA ASP A 112 10.08 11.82 11.74
C ASP A 112 11.28 10.91 11.44
N ARG A 113 12.39 11.07 12.18
CA ARG A 113 13.63 10.32 11.99
C ARG A 113 13.51 8.92 12.56
N ASP A 114 12.86 8.76 13.72
CA ASP A 114 12.57 7.46 14.32
C ASP A 114 11.70 6.60 13.38
N GLN A 115 10.69 7.21 12.77
CA GLN A 115 9.80 6.52 11.84
C GLN A 115 10.51 6.19 10.52
N ALA A 116 11.28 7.15 9.97
CA ALA A 116 12.09 6.92 8.78
C ALA A 116 13.14 5.82 9.00
N SER A 117 13.74 5.72 10.20
CA SER A 117 14.75 4.70 10.52
C SER A 117 14.23 3.26 10.43
N MET A 118 12.92 3.08 10.59
CA MET A 118 12.26 1.77 10.51
C MET A 118 11.87 1.37 9.09
N CYS A 119 11.72 2.34 8.17
CA CYS A 119 11.31 2.10 6.80
C CYS A 119 12.24 1.15 6.03
N PRO A 120 13.59 1.26 6.14
CA PRO A 120 14.50 0.29 5.53
C PRO A 120 14.24 -1.15 5.93
N ARG A 121 13.82 -1.39 7.19
CA ARG A 121 13.47 -2.74 7.64
C ARG A 121 12.23 -3.28 6.94
N TYR A 122 11.20 -2.44 6.75
CA TYR A 122 10.00 -2.85 6.04
C TYR A 122 10.24 -3.03 4.54
N ALA A 123 11.02 -2.14 3.92
CA ALA A 123 11.45 -2.28 2.53
C ALA A 123 12.19 -3.61 2.32
N GLN A 124 13.12 -3.96 3.21
CA GLN A 124 13.82 -5.25 3.14
C GLN A 124 12.88 -6.46 3.29
N ILE A 125 11.87 -6.38 4.18
CA ILE A 125 10.87 -7.45 4.32
C ILE A 125 10.09 -7.64 3.01
N ILE A 126 9.73 -6.54 2.34
CA ILE A 126 9.05 -6.57 1.05
C ILE A 126 9.97 -7.18 -0.01
N GLU A 127 11.20 -6.69 -0.15
CA GLU A 127 12.19 -7.22 -1.10
C GLU A 127 12.42 -8.73 -0.91
N ASN A 128 12.57 -9.19 0.34
CA ASN A 128 12.72 -10.61 0.65
C ASN A 128 11.50 -11.44 0.23
N CYS A 129 10.29 -10.86 0.28
CA CYS A 129 9.08 -11.54 -0.20
C CYS A 129 9.00 -11.54 -1.73
N GLU A 130 9.39 -10.44 -2.38
CA GLU A 130 9.48 -10.33 -3.84
C GLU A 130 10.46 -11.35 -4.43
N GLU A 131 11.63 -11.52 -3.80
CA GLU A 131 12.61 -12.53 -4.17
C GLU A 131 12.05 -13.94 -4.05
N LYS A 132 11.33 -14.25 -2.95
CA LYS A 132 10.71 -15.56 -2.72
C LYS A 132 9.66 -15.92 -3.78
N VAL A 133 8.88 -14.94 -4.26
CA VAL A 133 7.87 -15.17 -5.31
C VAL A 133 8.40 -14.99 -6.73
N GLY A 134 9.63 -14.49 -6.88
CA GLY A 134 10.28 -14.30 -8.17
C GLY A 134 9.75 -13.09 -8.97
N HIS A 135 9.12 -12.12 -8.32
CA HIS A 135 8.62 -10.92 -8.99
C HIS A 135 8.45 -9.71 -8.06
N ARG A 136 8.44 -8.50 -8.64
CA ARG A 136 8.27 -7.22 -7.93
C ARG A 136 6.93 -6.52 -8.16
N ARG A 137 5.90 -7.28 -8.55
CA ARG A 137 4.53 -6.77 -8.65
C ARG A 137 3.96 -6.64 -7.25
N THR A 138 4.31 -5.57 -6.56
CA THR A 138 3.92 -5.33 -5.16
C THR A 138 3.08 -4.07 -5.05
N LEU A 139 1.95 -4.20 -4.37
CA LEU A 139 1.09 -3.10 -3.99
C LEU A 139 1.22 -2.87 -2.49
N ILE A 140 1.83 -1.75 -2.10
CA ILE A 140 1.86 -1.30 -0.70
C ILE A 140 0.59 -0.50 -0.44
N VAL A 141 -0.17 -0.89 0.58
CA VAL A 141 -1.43 -0.22 0.95
C VAL A 141 -1.49 -0.06 2.46
N GLY A 142 -1.82 1.14 2.89
CA GLY A 142 -2.33 1.35 4.23
C GLY A 142 -2.00 2.72 4.79
N ASP A 143 -2.11 2.84 6.11
CA ASP A 143 -1.81 4.07 6.82
C ASP A 143 -0.35 4.02 7.30
N LEU A 144 0.51 4.70 6.55
CA LEU A 144 1.94 4.77 6.83
C LEU A 144 2.27 5.78 7.93
N ASN A 145 1.31 6.62 8.35
CA ASN A 145 1.54 7.73 9.28
C ASN A 145 2.73 8.63 8.89
N MET A 146 3.02 8.76 7.60
CA MET A 146 4.10 9.61 7.05
C MET A 146 3.53 10.50 5.96
N ASN A 147 3.94 11.77 5.95
CA ASN A 147 3.58 12.67 4.88
C ASN A 147 4.27 12.27 3.56
N PRO A 148 3.72 12.74 2.43
CA PRO A 148 4.47 12.78 1.18
C PRO A 148 5.86 13.39 1.38
N PHE A 149 6.85 12.83 0.69
CA PHE A 149 8.25 13.31 0.70
C PHE A 149 9.02 13.14 2.01
N GLU A 150 8.43 12.57 3.06
CA GLU A 150 9.24 12.20 4.23
C GLU A 150 10.31 11.16 3.87
N PRO A 151 11.47 11.16 4.55
CA PRO A 151 12.59 10.28 4.22
C PRO A 151 12.23 8.78 4.18
N GLY A 152 11.29 8.34 5.03
CA GLY A 152 10.80 6.96 5.01
C GLY A 152 10.00 6.60 3.76
N THR A 153 9.31 7.57 3.16
CA THR A 153 8.47 7.38 1.96
C THR A 153 9.26 7.58 0.67
N ALA A 154 9.95 8.73 0.53
CA ALA A 154 10.65 9.10 -0.71
C ALA A 154 12.13 8.68 -0.73
N GLY A 155 12.74 8.43 0.43
CA GLY A 155 14.14 8.04 0.51
C GLY A 155 14.40 6.67 -0.12
N ALA A 156 15.54 6.54 -0.77
CA ALA A 156 15.95 5.31 -1.46
C ALA A 156 16.24 4.13 -0.54
N GLU A 157 16.49 4.41 0.74
CA GLU A 157 16.61 3.40 1.79
C GLU A 157 15.26 3.06 2.42
N GLY A 158 14.23 3.88 2.21
CA GLY A 158 12.85 3.62 2.64
C GLY A 158 12.04 2.95 1.54
N PHE A 159 10.80 3.41 1.32
CA PHE A 159 9.95 2.89 0.24
C PHE A 159 10.31 3.43 -1.14
N HIS A 160 11.19 4.44 -1.24
CA HIS A 160 11.62 4.99 -2.53
C HIS A 160 10.47 5.30 -3.48
N ALA A 161 9.38 5.83 -2.92
CA ALA A 161 8.20 6.19 -3.66
C ALA A 161 8.51 7.40 -4.55
N VAL A 162 8.16 7.31 -5.83
CA VAL A 162 8.33 8.37 -6.81
C VAL A 162 6.99 8.85 -7.34
N ILE A 163 6.97 10.12 -7.76
CA ILE A 163 5.76 10.83 -8.18
C ILE A 163 5.37 10.47 -9.61
N THR A 164 6.36 10.31 -10.51
CA THR A 164 6.09 10.16 -11.93
C THR A 164 6.16 8.70 -12.35
N ARG A 165 5.20 8.31 -13.20
CA ARG A 165 5.18 6.96 -13.78
C ARG A 165 6.45 6.69 -14.61
N ASN A 166 6.98 7.72 -15.28
CA ASN A 166 8.17 7.59 -16.13
C ASN A 166 9.41 7.19 -15.32
N ILE A 167 9.60 7.75 -14.13
CA ILE A 167 10.72 7.37 -13.25
C ILE A 167 10.50 5.97 -12.70
N ALA A 168 9.29 5.66 -12.22
CA ALA A 168 8.99 4.32 -11.71
C ALA A 168 9.24 3.23 -12.76
N ARG A 169 8.97 3.51 -14.05
CA ARG A 169 9.24 2.58 -15.17
C ARG A 169 10.72 2.30 -15.41
N LYS A 170 11.64 3.17 -14.94
CA LYS A 170 13.09 2.88 -14.96
C LYS A 170 13.44 1.73 -14.00
N GLY A 171 12.54 1.38 -13.08
CA GLY A 171 12.61 0.21 -12.21
C GLY A 171 13.50 0.41 -10.98
N SER A 172 14.72 0.92 -11.16
CA SER A 172 15.65 1.18 -10.04
C SER A 172 16.68 2.26 -10.38
N ARG A 173 17.45 2.68 -9.39
CA ARG A 173 18.70 3.45 -9.56
C ARG A 173 19.80 2.95 -8.61
N LEU A 174 21.04 3.30 -8.90
CA LEU A 174 22.16 3.07 -7.99
C LEU A 174 22.21 4.15 -6.92
N VAL A 175 22.30 3.73 -5.65
CA VAL A 175 22.50 4.58 -4.47
C VAL A 175 23.56 3.90 -3.61
N GLU A 176 24.67 4.59 -3.35
CA GLU A 176 25.81 4.03 -2.59
C GLU A 176 26.25 2.63 -3.11
N GLY A 177 26.27 2.46 -4.43
CA GLY A 177 26.66 1.20 -5.10
C GLY A 177 25.61 0.08 -5.09
N LYS A 178 24.43 0.29 -4.50
CA LYS A 178 23.33 -0.69 -4.44
C LYS A 178 22.17 -0.28 -5.34
N SER A 179 21.57 -1.26 -6.02
CA SER A 179 20.33 -1.03 -6.77
C SER A 179 19.17 -0.86 -5.78
N ARG A 180 18.46 0.27 -5.88
CA ARG A 180 17.28 0.60 -5.10
C ARG A 180 16.08 0.72 -6.04
N TYR A 181 15.08 -0.14 -5.85
CA TYR A 181 13.89 -0.19 -6.70
C TYR A 181 12.92 0.95 -6.36
N PHE A 182 12.17 1.40 -7.35
CA PHE A 182 11.18 2.44 -7.16
C PHE A 182 9.80 1.83 -6.88
N PHE A 183 9.06 2.46 -5.97
CA PHE A 183 7.61 2.33 -5.92
C PHE A 183 6.96 3.54 -6.61
N TYR A 184 5.89 3.34 -7.36
CA TYR A 184 5.07 4.44 -7.88
C TYR A 184 3.99 4.78 -6.86
N ASN A 185 3.89 6.04 -6.46
CA ASN A 185 2.78 6.49 -5.62
C ASN A 185 1.69 7.16 -6.50
N PRO A 186 0.59 6.45 -6.83
CA PRO A 186 -0.44 7.00 -7.71
C PRO A 186 -1.16 8.21 -7.11
N MET A 187 -1.17 8.39 -5.79
CA MET A 187 -1.79 9.56 -5.16
C MET A 187 -1.07 10.85 -5.55
N TRP A 188 0.19 10.78 -5.93
CA TRP A 188 0.96 11.95 -6.35
C TRP A 188 0.82 12.27 -7.84
N SER A 189 0.07 11.47 -8.60
CA SER A 189 -0.32 11.82 -9.97
C SER A 189 -1.09 13.14 -10.01
N HIS A 190 -1.85 13.48 -8.96
CA HIS A 190 -2.48 14.80 -8.79
C HIS A 190 -1.49 15.96 -8.67
N PHE A 191 -0.22 15.69 -8.34
CA PHE A 191 0.84 16.68 -8.24
C PHE A 191 1.82 16.68 -9.42
N GLY A 192 1.85 15.63 -10.26
CA GLY A 192 2.89 15.49 -11.29
C GLY A 192 2.50 14.82 -12.62
N ASP A 193 1.34 14.18 -12.72
CA ASP A 193 0.87 13.50 -13.95
C ASP A 193 -0.40 14.16 -14.53
N HIS A 194 -0.71 15.42 -14.16
CA HIS A 194 -1.85 16.16 -14.72
C HIS A 194 -1.54 16.61 -16.17
N PRO A 195 -2.46 16.40 -17.13
CA PRO A 195 -2.23 16.73 -18.55
C PRO A 195 -2.13 18.24 -18.84
N ASN A 196 -2.55 19.08 -17.90
CA ASN A 196 -2.35 20.52 -17.96
C ASN A 196 -1.22 20.85 -16.97
N GLU A 197 -0.02 20.99 -17.52
CA GLU A 197 1.26 21.29 -16.87
C GLU A 197 1.16 22.09 -15.56
N PRO A 198 1.76 21.63 -14.44
CA PRO A 198 2.20 22.57 -13.42
C PRO A 198 3.48 23.26 -13.92
N ALA A 199 3.42 24.58 -14.04
CA ALA A 199 4.57 25.41 -14.37
C ALA A 199 5.66 25.30 -13.29
N GLY A 200 6.69 24.49 -13.57
CA GLY A 200 8.03 24.55 -12.99
C GLY A 200 8.32 23.58 -11.83
N THR A 201 9.31 22.69 -12.01
CA THR A 201 10.40 22.43 -11.04
C THR A 201 11.52 21.54 -11.60
N TYR A 202 12.69 21.63 -10.96
CA TYR A 202 14.02 21.21 -11.42
C TYR A 202 14.32 19.72 -11.13
N PHE A 203 14.69 18.95 -12.16
CA PHE A 203 15.19 17.58 -12.03
C PHE A 203 16.67 17.59 -11.62
N TYR A 204 17.00 17.17 -10.40
CA TYR A 204 18.39 17.02 -9.94
C TYR A 204 18.67 15.59 -9.52
N GLN A 205 19.31 14.82 -10.41
CA GLN A 205 19.73 13.46 -10.11
C GLN A 205 21.06 13.47 -9.35
N ASN A 206 21.06 13.00 -8.11
CA ASN A 206 22.27 12.79 -7.33
C ASN A 206 22.29 11.40 -6.66
N SER A 207 23.44 10.98 -6.14
CA SER A 207 23.62 9.69 -5.45
C SER A 207 23.12 9.70 -4.00
N LYS A 208 22.50 10.78 -3.51
CA LYS A 208 22.11 10.89 -2.10
C LYS A 208 20.93 9.96 -1.78
N PRO A 209 20.85 9.48 -0.51
CA PRO A 209 19.75 8.63 -0.05
C PRO A 209 18.37 9.30 -0.14
N ILE A 210 18.27 10.59 0.16
CA ILE A 210 17.06 11.38 -0.04
C ILE A 210 17.20 12.16 -1.34
N ASN A 211 16.37 11.85 -2.32
CA ASN A 211 16.25 12.65 -3.53
C ASN A 211 14.77 12.71 -3.96
N TYR A 212 14.30 13.90 -4.31
CA TYR A 212 12.92 14.11 -4.75
C TYR A 212 12.84 14.04 -6.27
N PHE A 213 11.99 13.14 -6.74
CA PHE A 213 11.83 12.82 -8.16
C PHE A 213 10.62 13.56 -8.72
N LEU A 214 10.85 14.81 -9.13
CA LEU A 214 9.89 15.66 -9.82
C LEU A 214 10.34 15.76 -11.29
N GLU A 215 9.59 15.16 -12.22
CA GLU A 215 9.83 15.27 -13.66
C GLU A 215 8.57 15.92 -14.30
N CYS A 216 8.77 16.80 -15.29
CA CYS A 216 7.70 17.21 -16.22
C CYS A 216 7.64 16.21 -17.38
N VAL A 217 6.44 15.99 -17.93
CA VAL A 217 6.23 15.30 -19.22
C VAL A 217 5.68 16.31 -20.21
#